data_AF-A0A317HYP9-F1
#
_entry.id   AF-A0A317HYP9-F1
#
_cell.length_a   1.000
_cell.length_b   1.000
_cell.length_c   1.000
_cell.angle_alpha   90.00
_cell.angle_beta   90.00
_cell.angle_gamma   90.00
#
_symmetry.space_group_name_H-M   'P 1'
#
loop_
_entity.id
_entity.type
_entity.pdbx_description
1 polymer ?
#
loop_
_entity_poly.entity_id
_entity_poly.type
_entity_poly.pdbx_seq_one_letter_code
_entity_poly.pdbx_strand_id
1 'polypeptide(L)'
;MLIEARARSGSETAPERFLDHHLGNAVHLFLSLRAVLIIVAASIATLEIIIRDIPQLWRQGSEYDALHQIIHSLLLVAIAAELALLFLFHRTSAAIEVLIFIIARKMVTPGISGLELLAGVAALAGLIVIRYYFISTRDRGKQE
;
A
#
# COMPACT_ATOMS: atom_id res chain seq x y z
N MET A 1 2.82 -52.87 24.99
CA MET A 1 1.81 -51.83 25.23
C MET A 1 2.30 -50.98 26.39
N LEU A 2 2.35 -49.64 26.24
CA LEU A 2 2.87 -48.63 27.21
C LEU A 2 4.34 -48.17 27.11
N ILE A 3 4.84 -47.91 25.90
CA ILE A 3 5.86 -46.86 25.71
C ILE A 3 5.42 -45.95 24.56
N GLU A 4 4.21 -45.43 24.69
CA GLU A 4 3.80 -44.19 24.03
C GLU A 4 3.21 -43.28 25.11
N ALA A 5 3.32 -41.98 24.89
CA ALA A 5 2.52 -40.94 25.55
C ALA A 5 3.07 -40.24 26.81
N ARG A 6 4.38 -39.99 26.94
CA ARG A 6 4.75 -38.83 27.78
C ARG A 6 6.01 -38.09 27.36
N ALA A 7 5.80 -36.79 27.20
CA ALA A 7 6.78 -35.72 27.34
C ALA A 7 7.72 -35.49 26.15
N ARG A 8 7.18 -34.88 25.10
CA ARG A 8 7.90 -33.82 24.39
C ARG A 8 6.98 -32.72 23.82
N SER A 9 5.89 -32.38 24.52
CA SER A 9 5.20 -31.08 24.36
C SER A 9 5.76 -30.08 25.38
N GLY A 10 7.08 -29.88 25.33
CA GLY A 10 7.79 -28.95 26.19
C GLY A 10 8.10 -27.67 25.43
N SER A 11 7.60 -26.55 25.96
CA SER A 11 7.95 -25.15 25.67
C SER A 11 7.35 -24.45 24.45
N GLU A 12 6.02 -24.35 24.38
CA GLU A 12 5.45 -23.04 24.01
C GLU A 12 5.71 -22.12 25.21
N THR A 13 6.71 -21.27 25.10
CA THR A 13 7.09 -20.37 26.19
C THR A 13 6.03 -19.26 26.29
N ALA A 14 5.62 -18.90 27.51
CA ALA A 14 4.67 -17.82 27.80
C ALA A 14 4.82 -16.52 26.96
N PRO A 15 6.03 -16.09 26.52
CA PRO A 15 6.17 -14.96 25.59
C PRO A 15 5.54 -15.17 24.20
N GLU A 16 5.43 -16.39 23.67
CA GLU A 16 4.90 -16.62 22.31
C GLU A 16 3.40 -16.30 22.22
N ARG A 17 2.60 -16.65 23.23
CA ARG A 17 1.16 -16.29 23.27
C ARG A 17 0.92 -14.79 23.43
N PHE A 18 1.82 -14.10 24.14
CA PHE A 18 1.73 -12.65 24.35
C PHE A 18 2.11 -11.89 23.08
N LEU A 19 3.13 -12.38 22.37
CA LEU A 19 3.54 -11.83 21.09
C LEU A 19 2.47 -12.08 20.03
N ASP A 20 1.91 -13.27 19.94
CA ASP A 20 0.90 -13.59 18.91
C ASP A 20 -0.40 -12.79 19.09
N HIS A 21 -0.84 -12.59 20.34
CA HIS A 21 -2.03 -11.78 20.62
C HIS A 21 -1.82 -10.27 20.35
N HIS A 22 -0.69 -9.70 20.77
CA HIS A 22 -0.40 -8.28 20.52
C HIS A 22 -0.01 -7.99 19.07
N LEU A 23 0.76 -8.89 18.43
CA LEU A 23 1.15 -8.76 17.02
C LEU A 23 -0.08 -8.92 16.12
N GLY A 24 -0.93 -9.92 16.40
CA GLY A 24 -2.19 -10.13 15.70
C GLY A 24 -3.13 -8.93 15.83
N ASN A 25 -3.36 -8.43 17.05
CA ASN A 25 -4.25 -7.29 17.27
C ASN A 25 -3.72 -5.99 16.64
N ALA A 26 -2.41 -5.72 16.72
CA ALA A 26 -1.81 -4.55 16.09
C ALA A 26 -1.86 -4.61 14.55
N VAL A 27 -1.64 -5.80 13.97
CA VAL A 27 -1.76 -6.02 12.54
C VAL A 27 -3.21 -5.85 12.09
N HIS A 28 -4.17 -6.41 12.81
CA HIS A 28 -5.60 -6.26 12.50
C HIS A 28 -6.07 -4.81 12.57
N LEU A 29 -5.66 -4.06 13.60
CA LEU A 29 -5.98 -2.63 13.72
C LEU A 29 -5.40 -1.82 12.55
N PHE A 30 -4.16 -2.10 12.16
CA PHE A 30 -3.51 -1.42 11.03
C PHE A 30 -4.19 -1.73 9.69
N LEU A 31 -4.49 -3.01 9.44
CA LEU A 31 -5.15 -3.46 8.21
C LEU A 31 -6.56 -2.85 8.10
N SER A 32 -7.29 -2.83 9.22
CA SER A 32 -8.64 -2.28 9.28
C SER A 32 -8.64 -0.76 9.10
N LEU A 33 -7.69 -0.04 9.71
CA LEU A 33 -7.57 1.40 9.56
C LEU A 33 -7.26 1.82 8.12
N ARG A 34 -6.32 1.13 7.45
CA ARG A 34 -6.02 1.37 6.02
C ARG A 34 -7.23 1.09 5.14
N ALA A 35 -7.93 -0.02 5.38
CA ALA A 35 -9.11 -0.39 4.61
C ALA A 35 -10.23 0.66 4.75
N VAL A 36 -10.50 1.14 5.97
CA VAL A 36 -11.49 2.22 6.20
C VAL A 36 -11.07 3.51 5.49
N LEU A 37 -9.79 3.89 5.55
CA LEU A 37 -9.29 5.08 4.87
C LEU A 37 -9.47 4.98 3.35
N ILE A 38 -9.21 3.83 2.75
CA ILE A 38 -9.43 3.57 1.31
C ILE A 38 -10.92 3.71 0.98
N ILE A 39 -11.82 3.17 1.82
CA ILE A 39 -13.27 3.28 1.60
C ILE A 39 -13.72 4.74 1.68
N VAL A 40 -13.21 5.52 2.63
CA VAL A 40 -13.52 6.96 2.76
C VAL A 40 -12.97 7.74 1.55
N ALA A 41 -11.72 7.48 1.16
CA ALA A 41 -11.09 8.09 0.00
C ALA A 41 -11.84 7.77 -1.30
N ALA A 42 -12.23 6.50 -1.48
CA ALA A 42 -13.05 6.06 -2.60
C ALA A 42 -14.44 6.72 -2.59
N SER A 43 -15.03 6.91 -1.42
CA SER A 43 -16.32 7.60 -1.27
C SER A 43 -16.21 9.07 -1.68
N ILE A 44 -15.16 9.77 -1.23
CA ILE A 44 -14.90 11.18 -1.59
C ILE A 44 -14.63 11.30 -3.09
N ALA A 45 -13.79 10.43 -3.65
CA ALA A 45 -13.50 10.43 -5.08
C ALA A 45 -14.76 10.15 -5.91
N THR A 46 -15.61 9.21 -5.46
CA THR A 46 -16.89 8.91 -6.13
C THR A 46 -17.80 10.15 -6.15
N LEU A 47 -17.86 10.91 -5.05
CA LEU A 47 -18.63 12.16 -5.00
C LEU A 47 -18.03 13.23 -5.92
N GLU A 48 -16.71 13.36 -5.98
CA GLU A 48 -16.03 14.32 -6.87
C GLU A 48 -16.25 13.98 -8.35
N ILE A 49 -16.16 12.70 -8.73
CA ILE A 49 -16.44 12.20 -10.09
C ILE A 49 -17.90 12.49 -10.49
N ILE A 50 -18.85 12.21 -9.60
CA ILE A 50 -20.28 12.43 -9.88
C ILE A 50 -20.59 13.92 -10.08
N ILE A 51 -19.97 14.81 -9.30
CA ILE A 51 -20.30 16.24 -9.32
C ILE A 51 -19.53 16.98 -10.41
N ARG A 52 -18.25 16.64 -10.66
CA ARG A 52 -17.37 17.38 -11.57
C ARG A 52 -17.18 16.67 -12.91
N ASP A 53 -16.91 15.37 -12.89
CA ASP A 53 -16.56 14.66 -14.11
C ASP A 53 -17.80 14.37 -14.95
N ILE A 54 -18.91 13.88 -14.39
CA ILE A 54 -20.16 13.57 -15.15
C ILE A 54 -20.63 14.75 -16.05
N PRO A 55 -20.70 16.01 -15.57
CA PRO A 55 -21.08 17.15 -16.42
C PRO A 55 -19.99 17.59 -17.43
N GLN A 56 -18.73 17.20 -17.21
CA GLN A 56 -17.62 17.41 -18.15
C GLN A 56 -17.53 16.30 -19.20
N LEU A 57 -17.91 15.06 -18.87
CA LEU A 57 -17.98 13.93 -19.80
C LEU A 57 -19.01 14.19 -20.91
N TRP A 58 -20.12 14.85 -20.59
CA TRP A 58 -21.11 15.26 -21.58
C TRP A 58 -20.58 16.28 -22.61
N ARG A 59 -19.40 16.87 -22.35
CA ARG A 59 -18.72 17.83 -23.25
C ARG A 59 -17.49 17.25 -23.94
N GLN A 60 -16.97 16.10 -23.51
CA GLN A 60 -15.81 15.45 -24.11
C GLN A 60 -16.27 14.34 -25.06
N GLY A 61 -15.92 14.44 -26.35
CA GLY A 61 -16.39 13.51 -27.39
C GLY A 61 -15.73 12.12 -27.40
N SER A 62 -14.90 11.80 -26.39
CA SER A 62 -14.09 10.57 -26.33
C SER A 62 -14.27 9.89 -24.97
N GLU A 63 -14.87 8.68 -24.99
CA GLU A 63 -15.09 7.83 -23.79
C GLU A 63 -13.77 7.44 -23.10
N TYR A 64 -12.67 7.41 -23.86
CA TYR A 64 -11.35 7.07 -23.34
C TYR A 64 -10.80 8.18 -22.43
N ASP A 65 -10.91 9.44 -22.85
CA ASP A 65 -10.44 10.58 -22.05
C ASP A 65 -11.26 10.75 -20.78
N ALA A 66 -12.56 10.49 -20.88
CA ALA A 66 -13.49 10.45 -19.76
C ALA A 66 -13.06 9.45 -18.67
N LEU A 67 -12.81 8.21 -19.07
CA LEU A 67 -12.36 7.16 -18.15
C LEU A 67 -10.98 7.48 -17.57
N HIS A 68 -10.09 8.04 -18.39
CA HIS A 68 -8.74 8.39 -17.95
C HIS A 68 -8.75 9.48 -16.87
N GLN A 69 -9.59 10.50 -17.06
CA GLN A 69 -9.77 11.60 -16.11
C GLN A 69 -10.27 11.08 -14.75
N ILE A 70 -11.26 10.19 -14.76
CA ILE A 70 -11.83 9.57 -13.56
C ILE A 70 -10.77 8.77 -12.78
N ILE A 71 -10.03 7.90 -13.48
CA ILE A 71 -8.96 7.09 -12.87
C ILE A 71 -7.88 8.01 -12.30
N HIS A 72 -7.51 9.06 -13.03
CA HIS A 72 -6.51 10.02 -12.59
C HIS A 72 -6.92 10.72 -11.29
N SER A 73 -8.16 11.20 -11.18
CA SER A 73 -8.71 11.84 -9.98
C SER A 73 -8.74 10.87 -8.79
N LEU A 74 -9.23 9.65 -8.99
CA LEU A 74 -9.30 8.62 -7.95
C LEU A 74 -7.92 8.27 -7.37
N LEU A 75 -6.93 8.05 -8.25
CA LEU A 75 -5.56 7.73 -7.83
C LEU A 75 -4.88 8.91 -7.10
N LEU A 76 -5.24 10.16 -7.41
CA LEU A 76 -4.71 11.34 -6.71
C LEU A 76 -5.20 11.40 -5.27
N VAL A 77 -6.51 11.18 -5.06
CA VAL A 77 -7.13 11.12 -3.73
C VAL A 77 -6.52 9.98 -2.91
N ALA A 78 -6.28 8.81 -3.53
CA ALA A 78 -5.62 7.69 -2.87
C ALA A 78 -4.18 8.02 -2.40
N ILE A 79 -3.38 8.71 -3.23
CA ILE A 79 -2.03 9.17 -2.82
C ILE A 79 -2.12 10.11 -1.61
N ALA A 80 -3.01 11.10 -1.66
CA ALA A 80 -3.15 12.07 -0.58
C ALA A 80 -3.55 11.40 0.74
N ALA A 81 -4.46 10.43 0.68
CA ALA A 81 -4.88 9.64 1.83
C ALA A 81 -3.71 8.83 2.42
N GLU A 82 -2.95 8.10 1.59
CA GLU A 82 -1.81 7.33 2.10
C GLU A 82 -0.69 8.23 2.63
N LEU A 83 -0.40 9.38 2.00
CA LEU A 83 0.56 10.36 2.53
C LEU A 83 0.14 10.94 3.89
N ALA A 84 -1.15 11.25 4.09
CA ALA A 84 -1.66 11.71 5.36
C ALA A 84 -1.51 10.64 6.47
N LEU A 85 -1.74 9.37 6.12
CA LEU A 85 -1.56 8.25 7.04
C LEU A 85 -0.08 8.03 7.39
N LEU A 86 0.82 8.18 6.41
CA LEU A 86 2.26 8.12 6.65
C LEU A 86 2.76 9.21 7.59
N PHE A 87 2.24 10.42 7.43
CA PHE A 87 2.58 11.55 8.28
C PHE A 87 2.13 11.33 9.73
N LEU A 88 0.95 10.72 9.94
CA LEU A 88 0.40 10.47 11.26
C LEU A 88 1.11 9.34 12.02
N PHE A 89 1.61 8.31 11.32
CA PHE A 89 2.15 7.10 11.95
C PHE A 89 3.68 6.96 11.94
N HIS A 90 4.41 7.91 11.33
CA HIS A 90 5.89 7.93 11.30
C HIS A 90 6.54 6.59 10.90
N ARG A 91 5.86 5.80 10.05
CA ARG A 91 6.32 4.49 9.56
C ARG A 91 7.01 4.67 8.22
N THR A 92 8.34 4.85 8.24
CA THR A 92 9.17 5.03 7.03
C THR A 92 9.03 3.89 6.01
N SER A 93 8.74 2.66 6.47
CA SER A 93 8.50 1.50 5.60
C SER A 93 7.31 1.68 4.66
N ALA A 94 6.28 2.42 5.08
CA ALA A 94 5.09 2.62 4.27
C ALA A 94 5.29 3.79 3.27
N ALA A 95 6.29 4.66 3.47
CA ALA A 95 6.62 5.72 2.52
C ALA A 95 7.08 5.16 1.18
N ILE A 96 7.81 4.03 1.20
CA ILE A 96 8.23 3.32 -0.01
C ILE A 96 7.01 2.78 -0.78
N GLU A 97 5.98 2.28 -0.10
CA GLU A 97 4.75 1.78 -0.75
C GLU A 97 4.02 2.89 -1.51
N VAL A 98 3.91 4.08 -0.89
CA VAL A 98 3.28 5.24 -1.52
C VAL A 98 4.09 5.75 -2.70
N LEU A 99 5.42 5.80 -2.58
CA LEU A 99 6.29 6.21 -3.69
C LEU A 99 6.18 5.25 -4.89
N ILE A 100 6.11 3.94 -4.67
CA ILE A 100 5.85 2.94 -5.72
C ILE A 100 4.51 3.24 -6.42
N PHE A 101 3.46 3.51 -5.63
CA PHE A 101 2.13 3.82 -6.18
C PHE A 101 2.11 5.13 -6.97
N ILE A 102 2.79 6.18 -6.50
CA ILE A 102 2.91 7.47 -7.19
C ILE A 102 3.57 7.29 -8.56
N ILE A 103 4.68 6.54 -8.62
CA ILE A 103 5.41 6.27 -9.85
C ILE A 103 4.54 5.43 -10.80
N ALA A 104 3.92 4.36 -10.30
CA ALA A 104 3.04 3.50 -11.08
C ALA A 104 1.87 4.28 -11.69
N ARG A 105 1.22 5.17 -10.93
CA ARG A 105 0.15 6.06 -11.44
C ARG A 105 0.66 6.97 -12.55
N LYS A 106 1.81 7.62 -12.34
CA LYS A 106 2.38 8.54 -13.33
C LYS A 106 2.71 7.84 -14.64
N MET A 107 2.98 6.53 -14.62
CA MET A 107 3.21 5.70 -15.80
C MET A 107 1.95 5.34 -16.61
N VAL A 108 0.76 5.47 -16.02
CA VAL A 108 -0.52 5.17 -16.71
C VAL A 108 -1.04 6.38 -17.49
N THR A 109 -0.51 7.59 -17.24
CA THR A 109 -0.95 8.83 -17.90
C THR A 109 -0.63 8.80 -19.40
N PRO A 110 -1.49 9.30 -20.30
CA PRO A 110 -1.23 9.26 -21.74
C PRO A 110 -0.18 10.32 -22.10
N GLY A 111 0.66 10.03 -23.10
CA GLY A 111 1.66 10.98 -23.61
C GLY A 111 3.05 10.90 -22.97
N ILE A 112 3.33 9.85 -22.20
CA ILE A 112 4.64 9.60 -21.61
C ILE A 112 5.61 9.13 -22.69
N SER A 113 6.80 9.73 -22.73
CA SER A 113 7.85 9.30 -23.65
C SER A 113 8.34 7.90 -23.29
N GLY A 114 8.75 7.09 -24.28
CA GLY A 114 9.31 5.76 -24.03
C GLY A 114 10.51 5.75 -23.08
N LEU A 115 11.30 6.84 -23.07
CA LEU A 115 12.41 7.02 -22.13
C LEU A 115 11.93 7.34 -20.70
N GLU A 116 10.87 8.13 -20.56
CA GLU A 116 10.27 8.43 -19.25
C GLU A 116 9.63 7.18 -18.66
N LEU A 117 9.01 6.34 -19.51
CA LEU A 117 8.49 5.05 -19.11
C LEU A 117 9.62 4.13 -18.60
N LEU A 118 10.73 4.02 -19.34
CA LEU A 118 11.90 3.23 -18.92
C LEU A 118 12.50 3.74 -17.61
N ALA A 119 12.62 5.06 -17.44
CA ALA A 119 13.08 5.66 -16.19
C ALA A 119 12.13 5.37 -15.02
N GLY A 120 10.82 5.40 -15.27
CA GLY A 120 9.78 5.02 -14.30
C GLY A 120 9.90 3.55 -13.88
N VAL A 121 10.07 2.63 -14.84
CA VAL A 121 10.31 1.20 -14.55
C VAL A 121 11.58 1.01 -13.73
N ALA A 122 12.68 1.68 -14.11
CA ALA A 122 13.96 1.60 -13.39
C ALA A 122 13.84 2.14 -11.95
N ALA A 123 13.10 3.23 -11.75
CA ALA A 123 12.82 3.78 -10.42
C ALA A 123 11.97 2.82 -9.57
N LEU A 124 10.96 2.18 -10.17
CA LEU A 124 10.12 1.19 -9.50
C LEU A 124 10.95 -0.02 -9.05
N ALA A 125 11.80 -0.54 -9.95
CA ALA A 125 12.71 -1.65 -9.66
C ALA A 125 13.69 -1.29 -8.54
N GLY A 126 14.28 -0.09 -8.58
CA GLY A 126 15.14 0.42 -7.52
C GLY A 126 14.44 0.51 -6.16
N LEU A 127 13.22 1.05 -6.10
CA LEU A 127 12.44 1.10 -4.86
C LEU A 127 12.13 -0.28 -4.30
N ILE A 128 11.79 -1.26 -5.15
CA ILE A 128 11.53 -2.64 -4.73
C ILE A 128 12.80 -3.29 -4.15
N VAL A 129 13.96 -3.09 -4.79
CA VAL A 129 15.26 -3.58 -4.32
C VAL A 129 15.63 -2.95 -2.97
N ILE A 130 15.47 -1.63 -2.84
CA ILE A 130 15.70 -0.91 -1.58
C ILE A 130 14.77 -1.44 -0.49
N ARG A 131 13.48 -1.61 -0.78
CA ARG A 131 12.50 -2.20 0.15
C ARG A 131 12.96 -3.56 0.65
N TYR A 132 13.38 -4.43 -0.28
CA TYR A 132 13.82 -5.78 0.05
C TYR A 132 15.08 -5.78 0.91
N TYR A 133 16.11 -5.02 0.53
CA TYR A 133 17.40 -5.04 1.21
C TYR A 133 17.38 -4.32 2.57
N PHE A 134 16.72 -3.16 2.66
CA PHE A 134 16.68 -2.33 3.87
C PHE A 134 15.78 -2.92 4.97
N ILE A 135 14.73 -3.67 4.61
CA ILE A 135 13.87 -4.37 5.58
C ILE A 135 14.50 -5.69 6.01
N SER A 136 15.15 -6.42 5.10
CA SER A 136 15.74 -7.74 5.39
C SER A 136 17.06 -7.67 6.19
N THR A 137 17.79 -6.55 6.15
CA THR A 137 19.01 -6.36 6.97
C THR A 137 18.72 -6.06 8.43
N ARG A 138 17.52 -5.57 8.78
CA ARG A 138 17.15 -5.26 10.18
C ARG A 138 16.94 -6.52 11.04
N ASP A 139 16.76 -7.69 10.41
CA ASP A 139 16.53 -8.97 11.10
C ASP A 139 17.83 -9.74 11.39
N ARG A 140 18.94 -9.41 10.71
CA ARG A 140 20.24 -10.07 10.88
C ARG A 140 21.16 -9.44 11.93
N GLY A 141 20.79 -8.31 12.52
CA GLY A 141 21.58 -7.62 13.56
C GLY A 141 21.25 -8.01 15.01
N LYS A 142 20.43 -9.05 15.23
CA LYS A 142 20.06 -9.52 16.59
C LYS A 142 20.56 -10.94 16.91
N GLN A 143 21.45 -11.49 16.09
CA GLN A 143 22.03 -12.82 16.28
C GLN A 143 23.56 -12.82 16.34
N GLU A 144 24.16 -11.67 16.71
CA GLU A 144 25.57 -11.58 17.09
C GLU A 144 25.70 -11.10 18.54
#